data_AF-A0A327NF39-F1
#
_entry.id   AF-A0A327NF39-F1
#
_cell.length_a   1.000
_cell.length_b   1.000
_cell.length_c   1.000
_cell.angle_alpha   90.00
_cell.angle_beta   90.00
_cell.angle_gamma   90.00
#
_symmetry.space_group_name_H-M   'P 1'
#
loop_
_entity.id
_entity.type
_entity.pdbx_description
1 polymer ?
#
loop_
_entity_poly.entity_id
_entity_poly.type
_entity_poly.pdbx_seq_one_letter_code
_entity_poly.pdbx_strand_id
1 'polypeptide(L)'
;MCNGSTYSVSFYSSVATVTANAGQVVGNSITGIPVGTAVNVTATAGAGCVEVQTVASPASCTTGCTLPKLSVGQPICNGNGTYSVSYTLDGPGSVSAIGGIIVGNTVTNIAIGTDVIISASINGSCVVSHKVTSILDCSTLCLSPGITLSGPVCSTNGTSYYFNYTVTAGTTVTIPTGGGVVDATTGTITIYTGIAPFTHPFLLVERPGCLPTTVDLPLANCPFCNKPVLTVGSPVCNGSTYSVSFYSSVASVTANAGQVVGNSITGIPWART
;
A
#
# COMPACT_ATOMS: atom_id res chain seq x y z
N MET A 1 1.06 1.10 -10.54
CA MET A 1 1.70 2.39 -10.96
C MET A 1 1.66 2.47 -12.48
N CYS A 2 1.31 3.60 -13.13
CA CYS A 2 1.31 3.73 -14.60
C CYS A 2 2.45 4.62 -15.10
N ASN A 3 3.12 4.22 -16.19
CA ASN A 3 4.19 4.97 -16.85
C ASN A 3 3.89 5.15 -18.35
N GLY A 4 2.83 5.90 -18.66
CA GLY A 4 2.44 6.29 -20.03
C GLY A 4 1.85 5.16 -20.88
N SER A 5 2.57 4.05 -21.07
CA SER A 5 2.16 2.92 -21.93
C SER A 5 1.89 1.62 -21.16
N THR A 6 2.37 1.50 -19.92
CA THR A 6 2.21 0.31 -19.09
C THR A 6 1.84 0.66 -17.65
N TYR A 7 1.20 -0.27 -16.95
CA TYR A 7 0.90 -0.19 -15.54
C TYR A 7 1.35 -1.44 -14.77
N SER A 8 1.41 -1.32 -13.44
CA SER A 8 1.76 -2.40 -12.51
C SER A 8 0.67 -2.61 -11.46
N VAL A 9 0.48 -3.87 -11.08
CA VAL A 9 -0.44 -4.36 -10.04
C VAL A 9 0.36 -5.05 -8.95
N SER A 10 -0.02 -4.86 -7.69
CA SER A 10 0.49 -5.65 -6.56
C SER A 10 -0.60 -6.60 -6.10
N PHE A 11 -0.23 -7.82 -5.70
CA PHE A 11 -1.18 -8.84 -5.24
C PHE A 11 -0.66 -9.56 -3.99
N TYR A 12 -1.59 -10.15 -3.25
CA TYR A 12 -1.30 -10.99 -2.09
C TYR A 12 -1.69 -12.42 -2.42
N SER A 13 -0.88 -13.38 -1.94
CA SER A 13 -1.21 -14.78 -2.09
C SER A 13 -0.64 -15.57 -0.93
N SER A 14 -1.43 -16.50 -0.39
CA SER A 14 -0.97 -17.49 0.59
C SER A 14 -0.38 -18.74 -0.09
N VAL A 15 -0.25 -18.74 -1.42
CA VAL A 15 0.36 -19.82 -2.19
C VAL A 15 1.51 -19.29 -3.06
N ALA A 16 2.51 -20.14 -3.27
CA ALA A 16 3.69 -19.77 -4.05
C ALA A 16 3.42 -19.69 -5.57
N THR A 17 2.36 -20.35 -6.06
CA THR A 17 2.08 -20.47 -7.50
C THR A 17 1.07 -19.42 -7.93
N VAL A 18 1.57 -18.30 -8.49
CA VAL A 18 0.74 -17.22 -9.05
C VAL A 18 1.12 -16.94 -10.50
N THR A 19 0.13 -16.83 -11.38
CA THR A 19 0.29 -16.51 -12.80
C THR A 19 -0.55 -15.30 -13.19
N ALA A 20 -0.16 -14.62 -14.26
CA ALA A 20 -0.90 -13.49 -14.84
C ALA A 20 -1.03 -13.68 -16.36
N ASN A 21 -2.17 -13.29 -16.93
CA ASN A 21 -2.38 -13.33 -18.39
C ASN A 21 -1.66 -12.18 -19.14
N ALA A 22 -1.19 -11.16 -18.43
CA ALA A 22 -0.51 -9.99 -18.99
C ALA A 22 0.52 -9.43 -18.00
N GLY A 23 1.61 -8.87 -18.53
CA GLY A 23 2.75 -8.41 -17.73
C GLY A 23 3.64 -9.55 -17.24
N GLN A 24 4.62 -9.21 -16.40
CA GLN A 24 5.56 -10.15 -15.81
C GLN A 24 5.35 -10.22 -14.29
N VAL A 25 5.15 -11.43 -13.76
CA VAL A 25 5.10 -11.69 -12.32
C VAL A 25 6.54 -11.65 -11.78
N VAL A 26 6.80 -10.72 -10.85
CA VAL A 26 8.07 -10.56 -10.14
C VAL A 26 7.75 -10.46 -8.65
N GLY A 27 7.97 -11.55 -7.92
CA GLY A 27 7.50 -11.68 -6.54
C GLY A 27 5.98 -11.50 -6.45
N ASN A 28 5.55 -10.54 -5.63
CA ASN A 28 4.13 -10.21 -5.39
C ASN A 28 3.61 -9.04 -6.25
N SER A 29 4.30 -8.72 -7.36
CA SER A 29 3.87 -7.68 -8.29
C SER A 29 3.87 -8.16 -9.73
N ILE A 30 2.93 -7.65 -10.51
CA ILE A 30 2.86 -7.80 -11.95
C ILE A 30 3.23 -6.47 -12.56
N THR A 31 4.31 -6.44 -13.32
CA THR A 31 4.83 -5.22 -13.94
C THR A 31 4.70 -5.29 -15.46
N GLY A 32 4.70 -4.13 -16.11
CA GLY A 32 4.69 -4.05 -17.58
C GLY A 32 3.38 -4.44 -18.25
N ILE A 33 2.24 -4.27 -17.58
CA ILE A 33 0.92 -4.58 -18.16
C ILE A 33 0.54 -3.46 -19.14
N PRO A 34 0.21 -3.75 -20.41
CA PRO A 34 -0.20 -2.71 -21.36
C PRO A 34 -1.50 -2.00 -20.93
N VAL A 35 -1.54 -0.68 -21.06
CA VAL A 35 -2.77 0.10 -20.86
C VAL A 35 -3.82 -0.33 -21.89
N GLY A 36 -5.07 -0.48 -21.45
CA GLY A 36 -6.17 -1.05 -22.23
C GLY A 36 -6.38 -2.56 -22.04
N THR A 37 -5.40 -3.27 -21.46
CA THR A 37 -5.51 -4.71 -21.16
C THR A 37 -5.89 -4.92 -19.71
N ALA A 38 -6.96 -5.68 -19.41
CA ALA A 38 -7.25 -6.14 -18.06
C ALA A 38 -6.33 -7.32 -17.70
N VAL A 39 -5.90 -7.40 -16.44
CA VAL A 39 -5.05 -8.48 -15.95
C VAL A 39 -5.82 -9.42 -15.03
N ASN A 40 -5.77 -10.71 -15.33
CA ASN A 40 -6.28 -11.80 -14.52
C ASN A 40 -5.09 -12.42 -13.76
N VAL A 41 -5.11 -12.31 -12.45
CA VAL A 41 -4.15 -12.88 -11.51
C VAL A 41 -4.70 -14.19 -11.01
N THR A 42 -4.02 -15.30 -11.27
CA THR A 42 -4.48 -16.65 -10.90
C THR A 42 -3.55 -17.25 -9.87
N ALA A 43 -4.07 -17.57 -8.69
CA ALA A 43 -3.36 -18.30 -7.63
C ALA A 43 -3.84 -19.75 -7.58
N THR A 44 -2.95 -20.72 -7.38
CA THR A 44 -3.30 -22.15 -7.35
C THR A 44 -2.72 -22.88 -6.14
N ALA A 45 -3.59 -23.48 -5.33
CA ALA A 45 -3.27 -24.27 -4.15
C ALA A 45 -3.49 -25.77 -4.41
N GLY A 46 -2.59 -26.40 -5.18
CA GLY A 46 -2.73 -27.82 -5.54
C GLY A 46 -3.82 -28.10 -6.59
N ALA A 47 -4.17 -29.37 -6.77
CA ALA A 47 -5.09 -29.79 -7.83
C ALA A 47 -6.54 -29.35 -7.52
N GLY A 48 -7.00 -28.27 -8.15
CA GLY A 48 -8.40 -27.84 -8.17
C GLY A 48 -8.74 -26.61 -7.32
N CYS A 49 -7.84 -26.14 -6.44
CA CYS A 49 -8.06 -24.90 -5.70
C CYS A 49 -7.44 -23.72 -6.46
N VAL A 50 -8.25 -23.03 -7.28
CA VAL A 50 -7.82 -21.91 -8.12
C VAL A 50 -8.63 -20.67 -7.76
N GLU A 51 -7.94 -19.57 -7.50
CA GLU A 51 -8.53 -18.25 -7.28
C GLU A 51 -8.11 -17.30 -8.39
N VAL A 52 -9.05 -16.55 -8.97
CA VAL A 52 -8.78 -15.60 -10.07
C VAL A 52 -9.26 -14.20 -9.69
N GLN A 53 -8.31 -13.26 -9.64
CA GLN A 53 -8.60 -11.84 -9.46
C GLN A 53 -8.38 -11.05 -10.73
N THR A 54 -9.38 -10.24 -11.12
CA THR A 54 -9.31 -9.41 -12.33
C THR A 54 -9.13 -7.95 -11.96
N VAL A 55 -8.03 -7.35 -12.44
CA VAL A 55 -7.77 -5.92 -12.31
C VAL A 55 -8.02 -5.25 -13.65
N ALA A 56 -9.01 -4.36 -13.70
CA ALA A 56 -9.34 -3.59 -14.88
C ALA A 56 -8.19 -2.67 -15.29
N SER A 57 -8.02 -2.49 -16.61
CA SER A 57 -7.05 -1.54 -17.13
C SER A 57 -7.49 -0.09 -16.89
N PRO A 58 -6.58 0.85 -16.60
CA PRO A 58 -6.90 2.27 -16.66
C PRO A 58 -7.28 2.68 -18.10
N ALA A 59 -8.27 3.58 -18.23
CA ALA A 59 -8.78 4.02 -19.54
C ALA A 59 -7.77 4.85 -20.36
N SER A 60 -6.88 5.57 -19.69
CA SER A 60 -5.72 6.23 -20.28
C SER A 60 -4.69 6.55 -19.21
N CYS A 61 -3.43 6.74 -19.61
CA CYS A 61 -2.40 7.33 -18.76
C CYS A 61 -2.04 8.75 -19.23
N THR A 62 -3.07 9.51 -19.60
CA THR A 62 -2.94 10.92 -20.01
C THR A 62 -2.92 11.83 -18.77
N THR A 63 -1.93 12.70 -18.70
CA THR A 63 -1.66 13.61 -17.58
C THR A 63 -2.72 14.72 -17.47
N GLY A 64 -3.82 14.42 -16.81
CA GLY A 64 -4.77 15.43 -16.30
C GLY A 64 -5.24 15.16 -14.88
N CYS A 65 -5.03 13.95 -14.35
CA CYS A 65 -5.38 13.62 -12.99
C CYS A 65 -4.54 12.48 -12.42
N THR A 66 -4.01 12.68 -11.22
CA THR A 66 -3.36 11.62 -10.45
C THR A 66 -4.45 10.69 -9.94
N LEU A 67 -4.50 9.45 -10.45
CA LEU A 67 -5.44 8.45 -9.97
C LEU A 67 -5.20 8.16 -8.48
N PRO A 68 -6.27 7.96 -7.69
CA PRO A 68 -6.13 7.46 -6.33
C PRO A 68 -5.45 6.09 -6.33
N LYS A 69 -4.67 5.82 -5.30
CA LYS A 69 -3.99 4.53 -5.14
C LYS A 69 -4.85 3.62 -4.26
N LEU A 70 -5.67 2.81 -4.92
CA LEU A 70 -6.51 1.81 -4.26
C LEU A 70 -5.86 0.42 -4.38
N SER A 71 -5.77 -0.27 -3.26
CA SER A 71 -5.43 -1.69 -3.18
C SER A 71 -6.55 -2.45 -2.48
N VAL A 72 -6.78 -3.68 -2.91
CA VAL A 72 -7.89 -4.52 -2.46
C VAL A 72 -7.35 -5.92 -2.20
N GLY A 73 -7.77 -6.53 -1.10
CA GLY A 73 -7.38 -7.88 -0.71
C GLY A 73 -8.20 -8.98 -1.37
N GLN A 74 -7.84 -10.23 -1.08
CA GLN A 74 -8.63 -11.39 -1.45
C GLN A 74 -9.91 -11.49 -0.60
N PRO A 75 -10.98 -12.13 -1.12
CA PRO A 75 -12.17 -12.38 -0.31
C PRO A 75 -11.92 -13.39 0.81
N ILE A 76 -12.56 -13.19 1.96
CA ILE A 76 -12.57 -14.13 3.09
C ILE A 76 -13.98 -14.50 3.53
N CYS A 77 -14.16 -15.78 3.85
CA CYS A 77 -15.42 -16.31 4.36
C CYS A 77 -15.72 -15.82 5.79
N ASN A 78 -16.95 -15.36 6.00
CA ASN A 78 -17.45 -14.99 7.33
C ASN A 78 -18.16 -16.16 8.04
N GLY A 79 -18.51 -17.24 7.32
CA GLY A 79 -19.19 -18.42 7.87
C GLY A 79 -20.71 -18.28 8.02
N ASN A 80 -21.31 -17.20 7.51
CA ASN A 80 -22.74 -16.90 7.59
C ASN A 80 -23.38 -16.69 6.19
N GLY A 81 -22.81 -17.29 5.15
CA GLY A 81 -23.23 -17.08 3.76
C GLY A 81 -22.75 -15.76 3.14
N THR A 82 -21.88 -15.02 3.84
CA THR A 82 -21.26 -13.80 3.33
C THR A 82 -19.74 -13.89 3.36
N TYR A 83 -19.11 -12.99 2.61
CA TYR A 83 -17.67 -12.77 2.63
C TYR A 83 -17.33 -11.29 2.84
N SER A 84 -16.07 -11.05 3.18
CA SER A 84 -15.51 -9.71 3.40
C SER A 84 -14.22 -9.54 2.60
N VAL A 85 -13.89 -8.29 2.29
CA VAL A 85 -12.66 -7.91 1.57
C VAL A 85 -12.07 -6.67 2.23
N SER A 86 -10.76 -6.66 2.49
CA SER A 86 -10.06 -5.45 2.96
C SER A 86 -9.67 -4.54 1.80
N TYR A 87 -9.62 -3.23 2.05
CA TYR A 87 -9.09 -2.28 1.09
C TYR A 87 -8.21 -1.23 1.76
N THR A 88 -7.32 -0.63 0.98
CA THR A 88 -6.50 0.50 1.40
C THR A 88 -6.48 1.55 0.30
N LEU A 89 -6.85 2.78 0.67
CA LEU A 89 -6.70 3.98 -0.15
C LEU A 89 -5.48 4.76 0.35
N ASP A 90 -4.43 4.84 -0.47
CA ASP A 90 -3.25 5.67 -0.21
C ASP A 90 -3.41 7.03 -0.90
N GLY A 91 -3.67 8.07 -0.08
CA GLY A 91 -3.81 9.45 -0.54
C GLY A 91 -5.26 9.97 -0.50
N PRO A 92 -5.53 11.11 -1.16
CA PRO A 92 -6.83 11.75 -1.11
C PRO A 92 -7.89 10.97 -1.88
N GLY A 93 -9.15 11.17 -1.50
CA GLY A 93 -10.31 10.62 -2.21
C GLY A 93 -11.33 9.98 -1.27
N SER A 94 -12.36 9.40 -1.87
CA SER A 94 -13.38 8.61 -1.18
C SER A 94 -13.50 7.23 -1.83
N VAL A 95 -13.86 6.23 -1.02
CA VAL A 95 -14.11 4.86 -1.47
C VAL A 95 -15.61 4.60 -1.51
N SER A 96 -16.05 3.88 -2.53
CA SER A 96 -17.40 3.36 -2.71
C SER A 96 -17.33 1.87 -3.05
N ALA A 97 -18.37 1.14 -2.69
CA ALA A 97 -18.47 -0.29 -2.99
C ALA A 97 -19.86 -0.62 -3.55
N ILE A 98 -19.90 -1.52 -4.53
CA ILE A 98 -21.11 -2.12 -5.07
C ILE A 98 -21.07 -3.61 -4.74
N GLY A 99 -22.14 -4.12 -4.13
CA GLY A 99 -22.24 -5.53 -3.72
C GLY A 99 -21.96 -5.79 -2.23
N GLY A 100 -21.60 -4.77 -1.45
CA GLY A 100 -21.38 -4.89 -0.01
C GLY A 100 -21.44 -3.56 0.73
N ILE A 101 -21.12 -3.58 2.02
CA ILE A 101 -21.18 -2.43 2.93
C ILE A 101 -19.77 -2.09 3.41
N ILE A 102 -19.34 -0.84 3.23
CA ILE A 102 -18.07 -0.34 3.76
C ILE A 102 -18.20 -0.12 5.27
N VAL A 103 -17.32 -0.77 6.04
CA VAL A 103 -17.15 -0.57 7.48
C VAL A 103 -15.65 -0.44 7.76
N GLY A 104 -15.20 0.78 8.08
CA GLY A 104 -13.77 1.08 8.23
C GLY A 104 -13.01 0.76 6.94
N ASN A 105 -11.98 -0.08 7.03
CA ASN A 105 -11.14 -0.50 5.89
C ASN A 105 -11.60 -1.81 5.24
N THR A 106 -12.86 -2.21 5.46
CA THR A 106 -13.41 -3.49 5.00
C THR A 106 -14.71 -3.27 4.23
N VAL A 107 -14.89 -3.98 3.13
CA VAL A 107 -16.21 -4.21 2.54
C VAL A 107 -16.76 -5.52 3.09
N THR A 108 -17.89 -5.44 3.78
CA THR A 108 -18.52 -6.53 4.51
C THR A 108 -19.88 -6.88 3.91
N ASN A 109 -20.50 -7.95 4.41
CA ASN A 109 -21.86 -8.36 4.05
C ASN A 109 -22.04 -8.59 2.54
N ILE A 110 -21.00 -9.11 1.88
CA ILE A 110 -21.05 -9.45 0.46
C ILE A 110 -21.60 -10.86 0.34
N ALA A 111 -22.71 -11.05 -0.38
CA ALA A 111 -23.31 -12.37 -0.55
C ALA A 111 -22.45 -13.27 -1.45
N ILE A 112 -22.33 -14.56 -1.09
CA ILE A 112 -21.68 -15.56 -1.96
C ILE A 112 -22.42 -15.61 -3.31
N GLY A 113 -21.65 -15.71 -4.41
CA GLY A 113 -22.14 -15.62 -5.79
C GLY A 113 -22.33 -14.19 -6.31
N THR A 114 -22.13 -13.17 -5.48
CA THR A 114 -22.12 -11.75 -5.91
C THR A 114 -20.69 -11.25 -5.99
N ASP A 115 -20.30 -10.70 -7.15
CA ASP A 115 -19.03 -9.98 -7.28
C ASP A 115 -19.13 -8.60 -6.61
N VAL A 116 -18.03 -8.11 -6.05
CA VAL A 116 -17.97 -6.75 -5.48
C VAL A 116 -17.09 -5.85 -6.34
N ILE A 117 -17.51 -4.60 -6.54
CA ILE A 117 -16.70 -3.57 -7.20
C ILE A 117 -16.36 -2.51 -6.17
N ILE A 118 -15.07 -2.30 -5.91
CA ILE A 118 -14.57 -1.30 -4.97
C ILE A 118 -13.90 -0.21 -5.78
N SER A 119 -14.38 1.03 -5.64
CA SER A 119 -13.91 2.17 -6.43
C SER A 119 -13.44 3.30 -5.53
N ALA A 120 -12.33 3.92 -5.89
CA ALA A 120 -11.86 5.15 -5.28
C ALA A 120 -11.89 6.30 -6.29
N SER A 121 -12.31 7.49 -5.83
CA SER A 121 -12.39 8.69 -6.65
C SER A 121 -11.88 9.91 -5.90
N ILE A 122 -11.38 10.90 -6.63
CA ILE A 122 -11.02 12.21 -6.10
C ILE A 122 -12.06 13.21 -6.61
N ASN A 123 -12.89 13.75 -5.71
CA ASN A 123 -13.96 14.69 -6.04
C ASN A 123 -14.95 14.17 -7.11
N GLY A 124 -15.25 12.86 -7.11
CA GLY A 124 -16.14 12.24 -8.10
C GLY A 124 -15.56 12.12 -9.51
N SER A 125 -14.30 12.52 -9.71
CA SER A 125 -13.52 12.32 -10.93
C SER A 125 -12.33 11.39 -10.66
N CYS A 126 -11.63 10.96 -11.71
CA CYS A 126 -10.40 10.19 -11.59
C CYS A 126 -10.58 8.90 -10.79
N VAL A 127 -11.34 7.97 -11.37
CA VAL A 127 -11.77 6.76 -10.68
C VAL A 127 -10.82 5.61 -10.97
N VAL A 128 -10.45 4.88 -9.91
CA VAL A 128 -9.87 3.53 -10.03
C VAL A 128 -10.87 2.55 -9.42
N SER A 129 -11.05 1.41 -10.06
CA SER A 129 -11.98 0.37 -9.59
C SER A 129 -11.33 -1.00 -9.64
N HIS A 130 -11.53 -1.80 -8.60
CA HIS A 130 -11.16 -3.20 -8.54
C HIS A 130 -12.42 -4.05 -8.44
N LYS A 131 -12.48 -5.09 -9.25
CA LYS A 131 -13.50 -6.13 -9.14
C LYS A 131 -12.91 -7.26 -8.29
N VAL A 132 -13.65 -7.68 -7.28
CA VAL A 132 -13.35 -8.92 -6.56
C VAL A 132 -14.40 -9.94 -6.93
N THR A 133 -13.96 -11.01 -7.60
CA THR A 133 -14.82 -12.12 -7.97
C THR A 133 -15.37 -12.77 -6.71
N SER A 134 -16.64 -13.15 -6.77
CA SER A 134 -17.25 -13.87 -5.66
C SER A 134 -16.55 -15.20 -5.42
N ILE A 135 -16.43 -15.56 -4.15
CA ILE A 135 -16.03 -16.90 -3.77
C ILE A 135 -17.13 -17.89 -4.11
N LEU A 136 -16.73 -19.11 -4.48
CA LEU A 136 -17.68 -20.15 -4.88
C LEU A 136 -18.33 -20.82 -3.67
N ASP A 137 -17.59 -21.02 -2.59
CA ASP A 137 -18.07 -21.71 -1.41
C ASP A 137 -17.30 -21.30 -0.14
N CYS A 138 -18.03 -21.31 0.99
CA CYS A 138 -17.52 -21.12 2.35
C CYS A 138 -17.75 -22.32 3.27
N SER A 139 -18.27 -23.43 2.75
CA SER A 139 -18.64 -24.60 3.55
C SER A 139 -17.42 -25.34 4.10
N THR A 140 -16.30 -25.31 3.37
CA THR A 140 -15.05 -25.95 3.77
C THR A 140 -14.23 -25.03 4.65
N LEU A 141 -14.22 -25.31 5.95
CA LEU A 141 -13.33 -24.69 6.91
C LEU A 141 -11.86 -24.91 6.48
N CYS A 142 -10.99 -23.94 6.74
CA CYS A 142 -9.53 -24.03 6.58
C CYS A 142 -8.95 -24.01 5.16
N LEU A 143 -9.74 -23.90 4.08
CA LEU A 143 -9.16 -23.73 2.73
C LEU A 143 -8.55 -22.35 2.49
N SER A 144 -9.03 -21.34 3.21
CA SER A 144 -8.47 -20.00 3.22
C SER A 144 -7.80 -19.73 4.57
N PRO A 145 -6.68 -18.99 4.61
CA PRO A 145 -6.02 -18.60 5.86
C PRO A 145 -6.90 -17.75 6.78
N GLY A 146 -8.09 -17.32 6.32
CA GLY A 146 -9.04 -16.57 7.15
C GLY A 146 -8.64 -15.10 7.33
N ILE A 147 -7.77 -14.59 6.46
CA ILE A 147 -7.29 -13.21 6.46
C ILE A 147 -7.33 -12.61 5.05
N THR A 148 -7.78 -11.36 4.95
CA THR A 148 -7.65 -10.50 3.77
C THR A 148 -6.68 -9.38 4.09
N LEU A 149 -5.83 -9.02 3.12
CA LEU A 149 -4.80 -7.99 3.25
C LEU A 149 -4.87 -7.02 2.07
N SER A 150 -4.77 -5.73 2.34
CA SER A 150 -4.62 -4.68 1.33
C SER A 150 -3.48 -3.72 1.70
N GLY A 151 -2.84 -3.13 0.69
CA GLY A 151 -1.63 -2.30 0.82
C GLY A 151 -0.54 -2.71 -0.19
N PRO A 152 0.76 -2.67 0.16
CA PRO A 152 1.33 -1.97 1.31
C PRO A 152 1.32 -0.45 1.08
N VAL A 153 1.22 0.32 2.17
CA VAL A 153 1.36 1.78 2.13
C VAL A 153 2.54 2.21 2.98
N CYS A 154 3.46 2.95 2.39
CA CYS A 154 4.65 3.44 3.08
C CYS A 154 4.33 4.59 4.02
N SER A 155 5.00 4.62 5.17
CA SER A 155 5.05 5.82 5.99
C SER A 155 5.82 6.92 5.26
N THR A 156 5.54 8.17 5.62
CA THR A 156 6.14 9.36 4.99
C THR A 156 7.67 9.39 5.06
N ASN A 157 8.26 8.78 6.10
CA ASN A 157 9.70 8.73 6.30
C ASN A 157 10.35 7.47 5.67
N GLY A 158 9.54 6.57 5.11
CA GLY A 158 10.00 5.30 4.54
C GLY A 158 10.55 4.31 5.56
N THR A 159 10.34 4.54 6.86
CA THR A 159 10.84 3.69 7.96
C THR A 159 9.92 2.52 8.28
N SER A 160 8.73 2.52 7.70
CA SER A 160 7.72 1.48 7.87
C SER A 160 6.74 1.48 6.71
N TYR A 161 5.99 0.40 6.59
CA TYR A 161 4.81 0.33 5.75
C TYR A 161 3.71 -0.41 6.49
N TYR A 162 2.46 -0.18 6.09
CA TYR A 162 1.33 -0.86 6.71
C TYR A 162 0.42 -1.52 5.67
N PHE A 163 -0.34 -2.50 6.17
CA PHE A 163 -1.44 -3.16 5.49
C PHE A 163 -2.72 -2.93 6.28
N ASN A 164 -3.85 -2.74 5.60
CA ASN A 164 -5.13 -2.98 6.26
C ASN A 164 -5.47 -4.46 6.13
N TYR A 165 -6.07 -5.01 7.18
CA TYR A 165 -6.47 -6.41 7.19
C TYR A 165 -7.81 -6.61 7.87
N THR A 166 -8.45 -7.71 7.51
CA THR A 166 -9.65 -8.22 8.17
C THR A 166 -9.48 -9.71 8.34
N VAL A 167 -9.99 -10.26 9.43
CA VAL A 167 -9.99 -11.70 9.66
C VAL A 167 -11.38 -12.24 9.93
N THR A 168 -11.57 -13.53 9.67
CA THR A 168 -12.75 -14.26 10.14
C THR A 168 -12.79 -14.25 11.68
N ALA A 169 -13.98 -14.20 12.26
CA ALA A 169 -14.16 -14.17 13.71
C ALA A 169 -13.39 -15.29 14.43
N GLY A 170 -12.75 -14.95 15.55
CA GLY A 170 -11.95 -15.86 16.37
C GLY A 170 -10.52 -16.11 15.88
N THR A 171 -10.14 -15.60 14.71
CA THR A 171 -8.78 -15.75 14.17
C THR A 171 -7.80 -14.81 14.85
N THR A 172 -6.61 -15.31 15.19
CA THR A 172 -5.48 -14.51 15.69
C THR A 172 -4.45 -14.30 14.59
N VAL A 173 -3.79 -13.14 14.61
CA VAL A 173 -2.72 -12.78 13.66
C VAL A 173 -1.52 -12.32 14.46
N THR A 174 -0.37 -12.91 14.18
CA THR A 174 0.90 -12.54 14.83
C THR A 174 2.02 -12.42 13.81
N ILE A 175 3.09 -11.71 14.19
CA ILE A 175 4.32 -11.56 13.39
C ILE A 175 5.44 -12.31 14.14
N PRO A 176 5.72 -13.58 13.80
CA PRO A 176 6.64 -14.42 14.60
C PRO A 176 8.07 -13.91 14.61
N THR A 177 8.51 -13.29 13.51
CA THR A 177 9.88 -12.80 13.32
C THR A 177 10.15 -11.49 14.05
N GLY A 178 9.14 -10.88 14.68
CA GLY A 178 9.21 -9.48 15.09
C GLY A 178 9.35 -8.55 13.89
N GLY A 179 9.71 -7.29 14.16
CA GLY A 179 9.88 -6.28 13.11
C GLY A 179 8.60 -5.62 12.60
N GLY A 180 7.51 -5.77 13.35
CA GLY A 180 6.25 -5.08 13.09
C GLY A 180 5.30 -5.15 14.28
N VAL A 181 4.10 -4.61 14.09
CA VAL A 181 3.01 -4.58 15.06
C VAL A 181 1.70 -4.94 14.36
N VAL A 182 0.91 -5.81 14.99
CA VAL A 182 -0.47 -6.09 14.60
C VAL A 182 -1.38 -5.28 15.52
N ASP A 183 -2.15 -4.36 14.96
CA ASP A 183 -3.19 -3.61 15.68
C ASP A 183 -4.57 -4.10 15.25
N ALA A 184 -5.15 -4.98 16.06
CA ALA A 184 -6.48 -5.53 15.85
C ALA A 184 -7.61 -4.50 16.05
N THR A 185 -7.35 -3.38 16.73
CA THR A 185 -8.36 -2.34 16.97
C THR A 185 -8.61 -1.55 15.71
N THR A 186 -7.54 -1.18 15.01
CA THR A 186 -7.60 -0.42 13.76
C THR A 186 -7.67 -1.31 12.52
N GLY A 187 -7.41 -2.61 12.67
CA GLY A 187 -7.32 -3.54 11.54
C GLY A 187 -6.10 -3.25 10.68
N THR A 188 -4.96 -2.92 11.32
CA THR A 188 -3.72 -2.58 10.61
C THR A 188 -2.55 -3.47 11.03
N ILE A 189 -1.66 -3.75 10.09
CA ILE A 189 -0.38 -4.44 10.32
C ILE A 189 0.71 -3.51 9.86
N THR A 190 1.58 -3.07 10.76
CA THR A 190 2.72 -2.20 10.45
C THR A 190 4.01 -3.02 10.48
N ILE A 191 4.83 -2.90 9.43
CA ILE A 191 6.16 -3.51 9.33
C ILE A 191 7.21 -2.41 9.29
N TYR A 192 8.27 -2.54 10.06
CA TYR A 192 9.39 -1.60 10.11
C TYR A 192 10.45 -1.99 9.07
N THR A 193 10.92 -1.02 8.28
CA THR A 193 11.97 -1.22 7.28
C THR A 193 13.36 -1.18 7.93
N GLY A 194 14.34 -1.88 7.35
CA GLY A 194 15.75 -1.79 7.78
C GLY A 194 16.14 -2.73 8.92
N ILE A 195 15.26 -3.68 9.27
CA ILE A 195 15.58 -4.73 10.24
C ILE A 195 16.18 -5.92 9.49
N ALA A 196 17.51 -6.00 9.43
CA ALA A 196 18.20 -7.21 9.00
C ALA A 196 18.21 -8.25 10.14
N PRO A 197 18.07 -9.56 9.86
CA PRO A 197 18.11 -10.20 8.56
C PRO A 197 16.74 -10.79 8.18
N PHE A 198 15.70 -9.97 7.96
CA PHE A 198 14.42 -10.50 7.50
C PHE A 198 14.30 -10.34 5.99
N THR A 199 14.58 -11.40 5.25
CA THR A 199 14.45 -11.46 3.79
C THR A 199 12.99 -11.58 3.31
N HIS A 200 12.05 -11.87 4.20
CA HIS A 200 10.61 -11.71 3.95
C HIS A 200 9.82 -11.72 5.27
N PRO A 201 9.06 -10.68 5.63
CA PRO A 201 8.15 -10.76 6.76
C PRO A 201 6.98 -11.67 6.41
N PHE A 202 6.53 -12.47 7.38
CA PHE A 202 5.33 -13.30 7.25
C PHE A 202 4.47 -13.22 8.51
N LEU A 203 3.19 -13.50 8.34
CA LEU A 203 2.21 -13.60 9.42
C LEU A 203 2.01 -15.06 9.79
N LEU A 204 1.82 -15.33 11.08
CA LEU A 204 1.21 -16.57 11.56
C LEU A 204 -0.26 -16.29 11.86
N VAL A 205 -1.13 -17.03 11.19
CA VAL A 205 -2.59 -16.88 11.28
C VAL A 205 -3.18 -18.15 11.87
N GLU A 206 -3.82 -18.03 13.02
CA GLU A 206 -4.40 -19.17 13.73
C GLU A 206 -5.91 -18.99 13.80
N ARG A 207 -6.61 -19.84 13.06
CA ARG A 207 -8.07 -19.88 13.05
C ARG A 207 -8.54 -21.07 13.90
N PRO A 208 -9.47 -20.89 14.85
CA PRO A 208 -10.00 -21.99 15.65
C PRO A 208 -10.54 -23.12 14.76
N GLY A 209 -10.10 -24.36 15.04
CA GLY A 209 -10.47 -25.54 14.26
C GLY A 209 -9.62 -25.78 13.01
N CYS A 210 -8.62 -24.95 12.73
CA CYS A 210 -7.66 -25.13 11.63
C CYS A 210 -6.24 -25.27 12.15
N LEU A 211 -5.36 -25.87 11.34
CA LEU A 211 -3.92 -25.76 11.58
C LEU A 211 -3.47 -24.31 11.34
N PRO A 212 -2.46 -23.81 12.08
CA PRO A 212 -1.86 -22.52 11.81
C PRO A 212 -1.34 -22.42 10.37
N THR A 213 -1.52 -21.26 9.75
CA THR A 213 -1.06 -20.98 8.38
C THR A 213 -0.13 -19.77 8.37
N THR A 214 0.79 -19.75 7.42
CA THR A 214 1.69 -18.61 7.20
C THR A 214 1.25 -17.79 5.99
N VAL A 215 1.28 -16.47 6.11
CA VAL A 215 0.98 -15.54 5.00
C VAL A 215 2.18 -14.64 4.78
N ASP A 216 2.83 -14.78 3.64
CA ASP A 216 3.96 -13.94 3.25
C ASP A 216 3.50 -12.50 2.95
N LEU A 217 4.21 -11.53 3.53
CA LEU A 217 3.96 -10.13 3.30
C LEU A 217 4.91 -9.58 2.24
N PRO A 218 4.39 -8.88 1.22
CA PRO A 218 5.25 -8.27 0.22
C PRO A 218 6.10 -7.17 0.85
N LEU A 219 7.36 -7.13 0.45
CA LEU A 219 8.23 -6.01 0.78
C LEU A 219 7.73 -4.74 0.07
N ALA A 220 7.59 -3.66 0.82
CA ALA A 220 7.30 -2.35 0.25
C ALA A 220 8.61 -1.64 -0.10
N ASN A 221 8.75 -1.19 -1.35
CA ASN A 221 9.84 -0.31 -1.77
C ASN A 221 9.51 1.13 -1.35
N CYS A 222 9.71 1.42 -0.07
CA CYS A 222 9.43 2.75 0.46
C CYS A 222 10.54 3.73 0.09
N PRO A 223 10.20 4.94 -0.40
CA PRO A 223 11.19 5.98 -0.62
C PRO A 223 11.79 6.36 0.73
N PHE A 224 13.09 6.15 0.89
CA PHE A 224 13.81 6.60 2.09
C PHE A 224 13.92 8.12 2.06
N CYS A 225 13.56 8.77 3.16
CA CYS A 225 13.86 10.18 3.36
C CYS A 225 15.36 10.33 3.66
N ASN A 226 16.17 10.58 2.63
CA ASN A 226 17.56 10.98 2.82
C ASN A 226 17.56 12.41 3.39
N LYS A 227 17.89 12.55 4.68
CA LYS A 227 18.03 13.87 5.30
C LYS A 227 18.99 14.72 4.46
N PRO A 228 18.60 15.91 4.02
CA PRO A 228 19.51 16.79 3.31
C PRO A 228 20.64 17.20 4.25
N VAL A 229 21.85 17.25 3.71
CA VAL A 229 23.00 17.79 4.43
C VAL A 229 22.92 19.31 4.32
N LEU A 230 22.89 20.00 5.47
CA LEU A 230 23.00 21.46 5.54
C LEU A 230 24.15 21.80 6.49
N THR A 231 25.12 22.56 5.98
CA THR A 231 26.26 23.04 6.77
C THR A 231 26.38 24.54 6.58
N VAL A 232 26.54 25.25 7.70
CA VAL A 232 26.59 26.71 7.73
C VAL A 232 28.01 27.13 8.03
N GLY A 233 28.55 28.04 7.21
CA GLY A 233 29.88 28.62 7.39
C GLY A 233 29.89 29.75 8.42
N SER A 234 31.07 30.31 8.66
CA SER A 234 31.23 31.45 9.56
C SER A 234 30.56 32.71 8.98
N PRO A 235 29.98 33.58 9.84
CA PRO A 235 29.42 34.84 9.40
C PRO A 235 30.51 35.81 8.92
N VAL A 236 30.20 36.57 7.88
CA VAL A 236 31.03 37.65 7.32
C VAL A 236 30.30 38.97 7.50
N CYS A 237 30.95 39.94 8.12
CA CYS A 237 30.37 41.26 8.39
C CYS A 237 30.38 42.15 7.15
N ASN A 238 29.21 42.70 6.79
CA ASN A 238 29.00 43.60 5.66
C ASN A 238 28.39 44.93 6.14
N GLY A 239 29.09 45.59 7.07
CA GLY A 239 28.64 46.85 7.68
C GLY A 239 27.43 46.67 8.60
N SER A 240 26.27 47.23 8.22
CA SER A 240 25.03 47.17 9.00
C SER A 240 24.26 45.84 8.87
N THR A 241 24.82 44.88 8.12
CA THR A 241 24.31 43.51 8.00
C THR A 241 25.47 42.52 8.02
N TYR A 242 25.16 41.23 8.12
CA TYR A 242 26.14 40.17 7.89
C TYR A 242 25.59 39.16 6.87
N SER A 243 26.48 38.30 6.39
CA SER A 243 26.15 37.24 5.45
C SER A 243 26.76 35.93 5.90
N VAL A 244 26.14 34.82 5.51
CA VAL A 244 26.59 33.48 5.89
C VAL A 244 26.57 32.61 4.65
N SER A 245 27.70 31.96 4.33
CA SER A 245 27.72 30.92 3.30
C SER A 245 27.15 29.62 3.86
N PHE A 246 26.43 28.85 3.06
CA PHE A 246 26.00 27.51 3.43
C PHE A 246 26.26 26.53 2.29
N TYR A 247 26.44 25.27 2.65
CA TYR A 247 26.36 24.15 1.72
C TYR A 247 25.07 23.38 2.02
N SER A 248 24.28 23.12 0.99
CA SER A 248 23.08 22.29 1.07
C SER A 248 23.14 21.22 -0.01
N SER A 249 22.80 19.98 0.34
CA SER A 249 22.62 18.91 -0.65
C SER A 249 21.31 19.03 -1.42
N VAL A 250 20.49 20.05 -1.13
CA VAL A 250 19.22 20.34 -1.81
C VAL A 250 19.11 21.81 -2.20
N ALA A 251 18.40 22.07 -3.29
CA ALA A 251 18.26 23.43 -3.85
C ALA A 251 17.34 24.34 -3.02
N SER A 252 16.36 23.79 -2.31
CA SER A 252 15.39 24.56 -1.55
C SER A 252 15.92 24.84 -0.14
N VAL A 253 16.45 26.05 0.07
CA VAL A 253 16.85 26.56 1.38
C VAL A 253 16.10 27.85 1.66
N THR A 254 15.49 27.96 2.84
CA THR A 254 14.78 29.15 3.30
C THR A 254 15.48 29.72 4.52
N ALA A 255 15.54 31.05 4.63
CA ALA A 255 16.06 31.74 5.80
C ALA A 255 14.96 32.59 6.45
N ASN A 256 14.94 32.64 7.78
CA ASN A 256 14.02 33.48 8.55
C ASN A 256 14.45 34.95 8.61
N ALA A 257 15.70 35.25 8.27
CA ALA A 257 16.26 36.59 8.19
C ALA A 257 17.27 36.67 7.03
N GLY A 258 17.30 37.82 6.35
CA GLY A 258 18.10 38.00 5.14
C GLY A 258 17.47 37.34 3.90
N GLN A 259 18.22 37.34 2.80
CA GLN A 259 17.82 36.75 1.51
C GLN A 259 18.77 35.63 1.11
N VAL A 260 18.20 34.49 0.72
CA VAL A 260 18.96 33.36 0.15
C VAL A 260 19.32 33.69 -1.29
N VAL A 261 20.61 33.82 -1.58
CA VAL A 261 21.15 34.10 -2.91
C VAL A 261 22.24 33.06 -3.21
N GLY A 262 21.93 32.10 -4.07
CA GLY A 262 22.81 30.95 -4.33
C GLY A 262 23.12 30.18 -3.04
N ASN A 263 24.40 30.04 -2.72
CA ASN A 263 24.88 29.34 -1.53
C ASN A 263 25.18 30.28 -0.35
N SER A 264 24.52 31.44 -0.28
CA SER A 264 24.68 32.39 0.82
C SER A 264 23.36 33.01 1.25
N ILE A 265 23.24 33.28 2.55
CA ILE A 265 22.20 34.13 3.11
C ILE A 265 22.81 35.51 3.30
N THR A 266 22.26 36.52 2.63
CA THR A 266 22.78 37.90 2.61
C THR A 266 21.81 38.87 3.28
N GLY A 267 22.30 40.04 3.70
CA GLY A 267 21.45 41.09 4.26
C GLY A 267 20.81 40.74 5.61
N ILE A 268 21.45 39.89 6.41
CA ILE A 268 20.94 39.51 7.73
C ILE A 268 21.19 40.70 8.69
N PRO A 269 20.14 41.28 9.30
CA PRO A 269 20.29 42.41 10.20
C PRO A 269 20.98 41.99 11.51
N TRP A 270 21.76 42.89 12.10
CA TRP A 270 22.24 42.72 13.46
C TRP A 270 21.04 42.68 14.41
N ALA A 271 20.96 41.68 15.27
CA ALA A 271 20.05 41.74 16.40
C ALA A 271 20.52 42.89 17.31
N ARG A 272 19.77 43.99 17.35
CA ARG A 272 19.84 44.92 18.49
C ARG A 272 19.14 44.20 19.63
N THR A 273 19.91 43.66 20.58
CA THR A 273 19.42 43.32 21.92
C THR A 273 18.82 44.56 22.59
#